data_AF-A0A1Q3S1W5-F1
#
_entry.id   AF-A0A1Q3S1W5-F1
#
_cell.length_a   1.000
_cell.length_b   1.000
_cell.length_c   1.000
_cell.angle_alpha   90.00
_cell.angle_beta   90.00
_cell.angle_gamma   90.00
#
_symmetry.space_group_name_H-M   'P 1'
#
loop_
_entity.id
_entity.type
_entity.pdbx_description
1 polymer ?
#
loop_
_entity_poly.entity_id
_entity_poly.type
_entity_poly.pdbx_seq_one_letter_code
_entity_poly.pdbx_strand_id
1 'polypeptide(L)'
;MKNTILIILFLSINICFSQNNKVQGLPELTTTINDFEDILSDNQEFLLNTSIRYFYERTQIPITIATVNSIQPYSTFSDFSLALAKETKSACILIVVSKSLRNIHIQNCDDVVAQITDEETKAIIDDFMIPKFKNNDFFNGLLNGLAEIKKEFN
;
A
#
# COMPACT_ATOMS: atom_id res chain seq x y z
N MET A 1 43.89 39.02 -43.29
CA MET A 1 43.80 37.88 -44.24
C MET A 1 43.01 36.79 -43.56
N LYS A 2 42.11 36.15 -44.33
CA LYS A 2 40.91 35.44 -43.85
C LYS A 2 41.23 34.16 -43.06
N ASN A 3 40.49 34.01 -41.98
CA ASN A 3 40.48 32.90 -41.02
C ASN A 3 40.17 31.57 -41.71
N THR A 4 40.98 30.54 -41.45
CA THR A 4 40.65 29.15 -41.79
C THR A 4 39.98 28.54 -40.57
N ILE A 5 38.67 28.32 -40.62
CA ILE A 5 37.91 27.66 -39.55
C ILE A 5 37.79 26.17 -39.90
N LEU A 6 38.32 25.35 -38.99
CA LEU A 6 38.26 23.89 -38.99
C LEU A 6 36.89 23.45 -38.43
N ILE A 7 36.10 22.73 -39.23
CA ILE A 7 34.81 22.17 -38.79
C ILE A 7 35.09 20.77 -38.20
N ILE A 8 34.96 20.65 -36.88
CA ILE A 8 34.99 19.36 -36.18
C ILE A 8 33.55 18.90 -35.96
N LEU A 9 33.22 17.82 -36.67
CA LEU A 9 32.07 16.95 -36.48
C LEU A 9 32.28 16.06 -35.23
N PHE A 10 31.19 15.52 -34.69
CA PHE A 10 31.06 14.54 -33.59
C PHE A 10 30.92 15.09 -32.16
N LEU A 11 29.71 14.98 -31.59
CA LEU A 11 29.31 13.85 -30.73
C LEU A 11 27.92 14.15 -30.13
N SER A 12 26.87 13.50 -30.64
CA SER A 12 25.55 13.50 -30.01
C SER A 12 25.58 12.56 -28.80
N ILE A 13 25.76 13.16 -27.62
CA ILE A 13 25.65 12.47 -26.33
C ILE A 13 24.15 12.16 -26.12
N ASN A 14 23.74 10.93 -26.40
CA ASN A 14 22.47 10.41 -25.91
C ASN A 14 22.63 10.07 -24.43
N ILE A 15 22.38 11.05 -23.56
CA ILE A 15 22.20 10.80 -22.13
C ILE A 15 20.86 10.07 -21.99
N CYS A 16 20.91 8.75 -21.85
CA CYS A 16 19.76 7.97 -21.40
C CYS A 16 19.52 8.32 -19.93
N PHE A 17 18.62 9.27 -19.68
CA PHE A 17 18.13 9.53 -18.33
C PHE A 17 17.28 8.33 -17.89
N SER A 18 17.83 7.51 -16.99
CA SER A 18 17.03 6.59 -16.18
C SER A 18 16.08 7.44 -15.32
N GLN A 19 14.79 7.47 -15.69
CA GLN A 19 13.76 8.12 -14.88
C GLN A 19 13.44 7.22 -13.69
N ASN A 20 14.19 7.36 -12.59
CA ASN A 20 13.73 6.93 -11.27
C ASN A 20 12.63 7.91 -10.81
N ASN A 21 11.45 7.80 -11.41
CA ASN A 21 10.26 8.47 -10.91
C ASN A 21 9.81 7.71 -9.65
N LYS A 22 10.49 7.90 -8.51
CA LYS A 22 9.84 7.62 -7.22
C LYS A 22 8.58 8.49 -7.22
N VAL A 23 7.41 7.85 -7.19
CA VAL A 23 6.14 8.56 -7.16
C VAL A 23 6.16 9.45 -5.91
N GLN A 24 6.12 10.76 -6.12
CA GLN A 24 6.36 11.73 -5.06
C GLN A 24 5.27 11.62 -3.98
N GLY A 25 5.69 11.53 -2.72
CA GLY A 25 4.78 11.57 -1.56
C GLY A 25 4.29 10.20 -1.08
N LEU A 26 4.68 9.09 -1.72
CA LEU A 26 4.37 7.75 -1.20
C LEU A 26 5.43 7.28 -0.20
N PRO A 27 5.04 6.71 0.95
CA PRO A 27 5.97 6.06 1.86
C PRO A 27 6.47 4.75 1.24
N GLU A 28 7.71 4.38 1.58
CA GLU A 28 8.27 3.09 1.18
C GLU A 28 7.79 2.01 2.15
N LEU A 29 7.06 1.00 1.62
CA LEU A 29 6.59 -0.13 2.40
C LEU A 29 7.69 -1.20 2.42
N THR A 30 8.37 -1.35 3.55
CA THR A 30 9.57 -2.22 3.68
C THR A 30 9.26 -3.56 4.37
N THR A 31 8.12 -3.65 5.03
CA THR A 31 7.68 -4.84 5.79
C THR A 31 6.21 -5.15 5.52
N THR A 32 5.69 -6.20 6.15
CA THR A 32 4.26 -6.54 6.14
C THR A 32 3.38 -5.55 6.90
N ILE A 33 3.90 -4.94 7.98
CA ILE A 33 3.19 -3.97 8.82
C ILE A 33 4.02 -2.68 8.86
N ASN A 34 3.50 -1.61 8.24
CA ASN A 34 4.16 -0.32 8.17
C ASN A 34 3.31 0.70 8.95
N ASP A 35 3.55 0.81 10.26
CA ASP A 35 2.77 1.70 11.13
C ASP A 35 3.42 3.10 11.24
N PHE A 36 3.18 3.98 10.26
CA PHE A 36 3.73 5.35 10.29
C PHE A 36 2.97 6.29 11.25
N GLU A 37 1.84 5.86 11.82
CA GLU A 37 1.07 6.63 12.79
C GLU A 37 1.29 6.18 14.25
N ASP A 38 2.06 5.12 14.49
CA ASP A 38 2.34 4.57 15.82
C ASP A 38 1.04 4.30 16.61
N ILE A 39 0.08 3.62 15.95
CA ILE A 39 -1.25 3.31 16.51
C ILE A 39 -1.36 1.86 16.99
N LEU A 40 -0.34 1.05 16.72
CA LEU A 40 -0.18 -0.33 17.14
C LEU A 40 1.04 -0.43 18.06
N SER A 41 0.91 -1.23 19.11
CA SER A 41 2.08 -1.65 19.90
C SER A 41 2.86 -2.75 19.19
N ASP A 42 4.14 -2.90 19.52
CA ASP A 42 5.01 -3.98 18.99
C ASP A 42 4.37 -5.38 19.05
N ASN A 43 3.67 -5.69 20.15
CA ASN A 43 2.98 -6.97 20.30
C ASN A 43 1.80 -7.10 19.33
N GLN A 44 1.07 -6.02 19.08
CA GLN A 44 -0.04 -6.00 18.12
C GLN A 44 0.46 -6.16 16.68
N GLU A 45 1.54 -5.47 16.32
CA GLU A 45 2.20 -5.66 15.03
C GLU A 45 2.68 -7.09 14.85
N PHE A 46 3.32 -7.67 15.88
CA PHE A 46 3.76 -9.06 15.87
C PHE A 46 2.61 -10.04 15.63
N LEU A 47 1.47 -9.84 16.30
CA LEU A 47 0.28 -10.69 16.15
C LEU A 47 -0.33 -10.57 14.75
N LEU A 48 -0.46 -9.36 14.21
CA LEU A 48 -0.95 -9.12 12.85
C LEU A 48 -0.02 -9.74 11.80
N ASN A 49 1.29 -9.51 11.94
CA ASN A 49 2.31 -10.07 11.05
C ASN A 49 2.30 -11.60 11.08
N THR A 50 2.20 -12.20 12.26
CA THR A 50 2.08 -13.65 12.42
C THR A 50 0.82 -14.19 11.72
N SER A 51 -0.31 -13.50 11.92
CA SER A 51 -1.58 -13.83 11.26
C SER A 51 -1.44 -13.77 9.74
N ILE A 52 -0.85 -12.71 9.18
CA ILE A 52 -0.63 -12.55 7.73
C ILE A 52 0.32 -13.61 7.19
N ARG A 53 1.42 -13.90 7.89
CA ARG A 53 2.39 -14.92 7.48
C ARG A 53 1.74 -16.30 7.35
N TYR A 54 0.93 -16.72 8.33
CA TYR A 54 0.22 -18.01 8.24
C TYR A 54 -0.77 -18.08 7.07
N PHE A 55 -1.36 -16.94 6.69
CA PHE A 55 -2.20 -16.89 5.50
C PHE A 55 -1.37 -17.02 4.23
N TYR A 56 -0.29 -16.27 4.13
CA TYR A 56 0.64 -16.33 2.99
C TYR A 56 1.20 -17.75 2.77
N GLU A 57 1.59 -18.46 3.84
CA GLU A 57 2.07 -19.84 3.75
C GLU A 57 1.04 -20.79 3.10
N ARG A 58 -0.26 -20.52 3.27
CA ARG A 58 -1.35 -21.34 2.73
C ARG A 58 -1.80 -20.94 1.33
N THR A 59 -1.82 -19.65 1.03
CA THR A 59 -2.46 -19.11 -0.19
C THR A 59 -1.47 -18.52 -1.18
N GLN A 60 -0.25 -18.22 -0.75
CA GLN A 60 0.75 -17.43 -1.49
C GLN A 60 0.27 -16.02 -1.86
N ILE A 61 -0.77 -15.51 -1.18
CA ILE A 61 -1.31 -14.17 -1.41
C ILE A 61 -0.70 -13.21 -0.37
N PRO A 62 0.15 -12.25 -0.79
CA PRO A 62 0.76 -11.32 0.14
C PRO A 62 -0.24 -10.24 0.56
N ILE A 63 -0.37 -10.04 1.88
CA ILE A 63 -1.13 -8.94 2.49
C ILE A 63 -0.14 -7.97 3.13
N THR A 64 -0.37 -6.66 2.96
CA THR A 64 0.40 -5.61 3.65
C THR A 64 -0.56 -4.63 4.32
N ILE A 65 -0.21 -4.18 5.52
CA ILE A 65 -0.91 -3.12 6.25
C ILE A 65 -0.01 -1.90 6.31
N ALA A 66 -0.56 -0.73 5.99
CA ALA A 66 0.09 0.56 6.14
C ALA A 66 -0.82 1.54 6.88
N THR A 67 -0.31 2.20 7.92
CA THR A 67 -0.97 3.35 8.53
C THR A 67 -0.28 4.62 8.06
N VAL A 68 -1.02 5.67 7.70
CA VAL A 68 -0.44 6.90 7.13
C VAL A 68 -1.05 8.14 7.75
N ASN A 69 -0.21 9.12 8.09
CA ASN A 69 -0.65 10.38 8.68
C ASN A 69 -0.99 11.45 7.62
N SER A 70 -0.64 11.23 6.36
CA SER A 70 -0.79 12.18 5.26
C SER A 70 -1.00 11.46 3.93
N ILE A 71 -1.76 12.09 3.04
CA ILE A 71 -1.93 11.67 1.64
C ILE A 71 -1.35 12.67 0.66
N GLN A 72 -0.56 13.66 1.10
CA GLN A 72 -0.01 14.65 0.18
C GLN A 72 0.98 14.00 -0.80
N PRO A 73 0.99 14.40 -2.08
CA PRO A 73 0.25 15.51 -2.70
C PRO A 73 -1.13 15.15 -3.29
N TYR A 74 -1.69 13.99 -2.93
CA TYR A 74 -2.94 13.49 -3.50
C TYR A 74 -4.16 14.21 -2.93
N SER A 75 -5.17 14.41 -3.78
CA SER A 75 -6.42 15.09 -3.41
C SER A 75 -7.39 14.20 -2.64
N THR A 76 -7.37 12.89 -2.90
CA THR A 76 -8.28 11.93 -2.27
C THR A 76 -7.51 10.75 -1.69
N PHE A 77 -8.08 10.16 -0.64
CA PHE A 77 -7.53 8.96 -0.04
C PHE A 77 -7.53 7.77 -1.02
N SER A 78 -8.51 7.75 -1.94
CA SER A 78 -8.60 6.75 -3.01
C SER A 78 -7.44 6.82 -3.99
N ASP A 79 -7.11 8.03 -4.46
CA ASP A 79 -6.01 8.22 -5.41
C ASP A 79 -4.68 7.84 -4.75
N PHE A 80 -4.51 8.23 -3.48
CA PHE A 80 -3.34 7.86 -2.69
C PHE A 80 -3.22 6.35 -2.50
N SER A 81 -4.26 5.67 -2.02
CA SER A 81 -4.21 4.23 -1.75
C SER A 81 -3.95 3.43 -3.03
N LEU A 82 -4.57 3.83 -4.15
CA LEU A 82 -4.35 3.21 -5.44
C LEU A 82 -2.93 3.44 -5.97
N ALA A 83 -2.40 4.65 -5.80
CA ALA A 83 -1.02 4.94 -6.19
C ALA A 83 -0.01 4.15 -5.34
N LEU A 84 -0.27 4.04 -4.02
CA LEU A 84 0.53 3.20 -3.12
C LEU A 84 0.49 1.73 -3.53
N ALA A 85 -0.69 1.20 -3.85
CA ALA A 85 -0.85 -0.17 -4.35
C ALA A 85 -0.06 -0.42 -5.65
N LYS A 86 -0.05 0.54 -6.57
CA LYS A 86 0.69 0.43 -7.84
C LYS A 86 2.21 0.48 -7.67
N GLU A 87 2.69 1.27 -6.71
CA GLU A 87 4.11 1.37 -6.40
C GLU A 87 4.60 0.12 -5.62
N THR A 88 3.77 -0.40 -4.71
CA THR A 88 4.13 -1.55 -3.87
C THR A 88 3.87 -2.88 -4.57
N LYS A 89 4.90 -3.45 -5.17
CA LYS A 89 4.81 -4.78 -5.81
C LYS A 89 4.77 -5.94 -4.82
N SER A 90 4.91 -5.67 -3.53
CA SER A 90 5.01 -6.67 -2.47
C SER A 90 3.67 -7.05 -1.83
N ALA A 91 2.56 -6.44 -2.25
CA ALA A 91 1.22 -6.72 -1.73
C ALA A 91 0.26 -7.03 -2.86
N CYS A 92 -0.59 -8.04 -2.67
CA CYS A 92 -1.77 -8.24 -3.50
C CYS A 92 -3.02 -7.71 -2.81
N ILE A 93 -3.09 -7.80 -1.48
CA ILE A 93 -4.11 -7.10 -0.68
C ILE A 93 -3.39 -6.05 0.15
N LEU A 94 -3.61 -4.77 -0.14
CA LEU A 94 -3.05 -3.66 0.62
C LEU A 94 -4.15 -3.00 1.46
N ILE A 95 -3.99 -3.02 2.77
CA ILE A 95 -4.86 -2.32 3.73
C ILE A 95 -4.19 -1.00 4.10
N VAL A 96 -4.77 0.13 3.70
CA VAL A 96 -4.28 1.47 4.02
C VAL A 96 -5.22 2.12 5.02
N VAL A 97 -4.71 2.47 6.19
CA VAL A 97 -5.47 3.13 7.26
C VAL A 97 -4.88 4.51 7.50
N SER A 98 -5.74 5.49 7.79
CA SER A 98 -5.31 6.75 8.38
C SER A 98 -6.23 7.08 9.55
N LYS A 99 -5.66 7.06 10.76
CA LYS A 99 -6.32 7.52 11.98
C LYS A 99 -6.53 9.03 11.91
N SER A 100 -5.52 9.79 11.48
CA SER A 100 -5.58 11.25 11.40
C SER A 100 -6.67 11.73 10.42
N LEU A 101 -6.82 11.05 9.28
CA LEU A 101 -7.82 11.37 8.25
C LEU A 101 -9.13 10.59 8.41
N ARG A 102 -9.19 9.64 9.35
CA ARG A 102 -10.32 8.74 9.61
C ARG A 102 -10.79 7.97 8.37
N ASN A 103 -9.85 7.53 7.54
CA ASN A 103 -10.11 6.78 6.31
C ASN A 103 -9.45 5.40 6.34
N ILE A 104 -10.07 4.44 5.65
CA ILE A 104 -9.50 3.12 5.40
C ILE A 104 -9.88 2.67 3.99
N HIS A 105 -8.91 2.19 3.24
CA HIS A 105 -9.10 1.56 1.94
C HIS A 105 -8.42 0.19 1.92
N ILE A 106 -9.05 -0.78 1.28
CA ILE A 106 -8.40 -2.02 0.85
C ILE A 106 -8.22 -1.93 -0.66
N GLN A 107 -7.06 -2.32 -1.16
CA GLN A 107 -6.75 -2.42 -2.59
C GLN A 107 -6.45 -3.88 -2.90
N ASN A 108 -7.25 -4.46 -3.78
CA ASN A 108 -7.08 -5.81 -4.28
C ASN A 108 -6.27 -5.78 -5.58
N CYS A 109 -5.36 -6.74 -5.75
CA CYS A 109 -4.71 -6.98 -7.02
C CYS A 109 -5.57 -7.86 -7.92
N ASP A 110 -5.35 -7.77 -9.23
CA ASP A 110 -6.17 -8.47 -10.24
C ASP A 110 -6.26 -9.99 -9.99
N ASP A 111 -5.21 -10.61 -9.42
CA ASP A 111 -5.13 -12.05 -9.17
C ASP A 111 -6.11 -12.56 -8.09
N VAL A 112 -6.63 -11.68 -7.23
CA VAL A 112 -7.55 -12.08 -6.13
C VAL A 112 -8.98 -11.58 -6.30
N VAL A 113 -9.27 -10.78 -7.33
CA VAL A 113 -10.61 -10.20 -7.55
C VAL A 113 -11.67 -11.28 -7.80
N ALA A 114 -11.28 -12.47 -8.29
CA ALA A 114 -12.20 -13.59 -8.48
C ALA A 114 -12.62 -14.28 -7.17
N GLN A 115 -11.88 -14.04 -6.08
CA GLN A 115 -12.11 -14.61 -4.75
C GLN A 115 -12.68 -13.57 -3.80
N ILE A 116 -12.21 -12.32 -3.89
CA ILE A 116 -12.67 -11.22 -3.06
C ILE A 116 -12.76 -9.93 -3.89
N THR A 117 -13.97 -9.42 -4.03
CA THR A 117 -14.29 -8.22 -4.80
C THR A 117 -14.08 -6.95 -3.97
N ASP A 118 -14.05 -5.81 -4.67
CA ASP A 118 -14.01 -4.50 -4.00
C ASP A 118 -15.28 -4.24 -3.17
N GLU A 119 -16.43 -4.81 -3.57
CA GLU A 119 -17.68 -4.72 -2.81
C GLU A 119 -17.60 -5.53 -1.51
N GLU A 120 -17.05 -6.75 -1.56
CA GLU A 120 -16.86 -7.60 -0.39
C GLU A 120 -15.83 -7.00 0.58
N THR A 121 -14.71 -6.49 0.09
CA THR A 121 -13.74 -5.79 0.96
C THR A 121 -14.35 -4.52 1.58
N LYS A 122 -15.19 -3.80 0.84
CA LYS A 122 -15.94 -2.67 1.39
C LYS A 122 -16.90 -3.11 2.51
N ALA A 123 -17.62 -4.22 2.33
CA ALA A 123 -18.48 -4.78 3.37
C ALA A 123 -17.66 -5.17 4.62
N ILE A 124 -16.49 -5.79 4.43
CA ILE A 124 -15.58 -6.14 5.52
C ILE A 124 -15.14 -4.90 6.31
N ILE A 125 -14.77 -3.83 5.61
CA ILE A 125 -14.41 -2.54 6.21
C ILE A 125 -15.58 -2.01 7.06
N ASP A 126 -16.76 -1.93 6.47
CA ASP A 126 -17.94 -1.30 7.07
C ASP A 126 -18.44 -2.08 8.31
N ASP A 127 -18.44 -3.41 8.23
CA ASP A 127 -19.06 -4.28 9.24
C ASP A 127 -18.08 -4.72 10.34
N PHE A 128 -16.78 -4.88 10.03
CA PHE A 128 -15.82 -5.50 10.94
C PHE A 128 -14.70 -4.57 11.40
N MET A 129 -14.31 -3.59 10.58
CA MET A 129 -13.17 -2.71 10.87
C MET A 129 -13.62 -1.38 11.47
N ILE A 130 -14.49 -0.63 10.76
CA ILE A 130 -14.96 0.69 11.16
C ILE A 130 -15.60 0.70 12.57
N PRO A 131 -16.42 -0.28 12.98
CA PRO A 131 -17.01 -0.28 14.33
C PRO A 131 -15.95 -0.32 15.45
N LYS A 132 -14.81 -0.98 15.21
CA LYS A 132 -13.68 -1.01 16.13
C LYS A 132 -12.90 0.30 16.11
N PHE A 133 -12.63 0.84 14.92
CA PHE A 133 -11.92 2.11 14.75
C PHE A 133 -12.64 3.29 15.40
N LYS A 134 -13.99 3.29 15.37
CA LYS A 134 -14.81 4.30 16.09
C LYS A 134 -14.52 4.35 17.59
N ASN A 135 -14.01 3.26 18.18
CA ASN A 135 -13.64 3.15 19.59
C ASN A 135 -12.12 3.25 19.82
N ASN A 136 -11.35 3.73 18.84
CA ASN A 136 -9.88 3.74 18.82
C ASN A 136 -9.23 2.34 18.94
N ASP A 137 -9.98 1.28 18.65
CA ASP A 137 -9.52 -0.10 18.73
C ASP A 137 -9.00 -0.58 17.36
N PHE A 138 -7.89 0.01 16.91
CA PHE A 138 -7.33 -0.24 15.58
C PHE A 138 -6.84 -1.67 15.42
N PHE A 139 -6.20 -2.22 16.44
CA PHE A 139 -5.72 -3.60 16.42
C PHE A 139 -6.85 -4.61 16.21
N ASN A 140 -7.93 -4.55 17.00
CA ASN A 140 -9.02 -5.51 16.81
C ASN A 140 -9.79 -5.25 15.50
N GLY A 141 -9.87 -4.01 15.03
CA GLY A 141 -10.43 -3.71 13.71
C GLY A 141 -9.64 -4.37 12.58
N LEU A 142 -8.32 -4.25 12.59
CA LEU A 142 -7.43 -4.90 11.63
C LEU A 142 -7.47 -6.43 11.76
N LEU A 143 -7.44 -6.96 12.98
CA LEU A 143 -7.50 -8.40 13.23
C LEU A 143 -8.82 -9.02 12.73
N ASN A 144 -9.96 -8.36 12.99
CA ASN A 144 -11.26 -8.79 12.51
C ASN A 144 -11.35 -8.72 10.98
N GLY A 145 -10.90 -7.61 10.37
CA GLY A 145 -10.87 -7.49 8.91
C GLY A 145 -10.02 -8.58 8.26
N LEU A 146 -8.82 -8.86 8.80
CA LEU A 146 -7.99 -9.97 8.34
C LEU A 146 -8.70 -11.32 8.49
N ALA A 147 -9.44 -11.54 9.58
CA ALA A 147 -10.16 -12.79 9.78
C ALA A 147 -11.24 -13.01 8.72
N GLU A 148 -11.99 -11.96 8.34
CA GLU A 148 -13.00 -12.06 7.29
C GLU A 148 -12.38 -12.19 5.90
N ILE A 149 -11.35 -11.40 5.56
CA ILE A 149 -10.63 -11.54 4.27
C ILE A 149 -10.19 -12.98 4.07
N LYS A 150 -9.64 -13.62 5.11
CA LYS A 150 -9.17 -15.01 5.04
C LYS A 150 -10.27 -16.03 4.79
N LYS A 151 -11.54 -15.72 5.11
CA LYS A 151 -12.67 -16.64 4.88
C LYS A 151 -12.96 -16.79 3.39
N GLU A 152 -12.74 -15.75 2.61
CA GLU A 152 -12.94 -15.74 1.15
C GLU A 152 -11.96 -16.63 0.36
N PHE A 153 -10.91 -17.14 1.03
CA PHE A 153 -9.88 -17.99 0.41
C PHE A 153 -9.84 -19.42 0.98
N ASN A 154 -10.87 -19.85 1.72
CA ASN A 154 -10.96 -21.22 2.25
C ASN A 154 -11.84 -22.13 1.40
#